data_AF-A0AAD5IIV7-F1
#
_entry.id   AF-A0AAD5IIV7-F1
#
_cell.length_a   1.000
_cell.length_b   1.000
_cell.length_c   1.000
_cell.angle_alpha   90.00
_cell.angle_beta   90.00
_cell.angle_gamma   90.00
#
_symmetry.space_group_name_H-M   'P 1'
#
loop_
_entity.id
_entity.type
_entity.pdbx_description
1 polymer ?
#
loop_
_entity_poly.entity_id
_entity_poly.type
_entity_poly.pdbx_seq_one_letter_code
_entity_poly.pdbx_strand_id
1 'polypeptide(L)'
;MGCSASRRAIQDESSQGMQHIALEEVAIESVPADCKTMGEIMFRGNTVTSGYLKDFEATKEAFCGGWFRSRDLAVKHPDGYMEVKDRSKDIIISGGENISTVEVETVLVSHMAVLEVEIVARPDNHWGQTPCAFLKLKEVFDVDAQEIIKFSRDH
;
A
#
# COMPACT_ATOMS: atom_id res chain seq x y z
N MET A 1 -15.29 17.37 3.15
CA MET A 1 -15.12 16.04 3.77
C MET A 1 -13.82 16.10 4.56
N GLY A 2 -13.91 16.07 5.89
CA GLY A 2 -12.82 16.44 6.80
C GLY A 2 -11.66 15.45 6.76
N CYS A 3 -10.45 15.96 6.98
CA CYS A 3 -9.26 15.16 7.27
C CYS A 3 -9.59 14.26 8.48
N SER A 4 -9.79 12.95 8.27
CA SER A 4 -10.11 12.07 9.40
C SER A 4 -8.88 11.95 10.28
N ALA A 5 -8.88 12.66 11.40
CA ALA A 5 -7.89 12.59 12.45
C ALA A 5 -7.94 11.20 13.11
N SER A 6 -6.95 10.36 12.78
CA SER A 6 -6.45 9.15 13.48
C SER A 6 -6.03 8.06 12.48
N ARG A 7 -4.95 8.29 11.74
CA ARG A 7 -4.25 7.23 11.01
C ARG A 7 -2.88 7.05 11.62
N ARG A 8 -2.55 5.80 11.97
CA ARG A 8 -1.24 5.44 12.50
C ARG A 8 -0.21 5.59 11.37
N ALA A 9 0.91 6.24 11.66
CA ALA A 9 1.95 6.47 10.67
C ALA A 9 3.30 5.98 11.14
N ILE A 10 4.15 5.65 10.17
CA ILE A 10 5.58 5.60 10.36
C ILE A 10 6.13 6.93 9.87
N GLN A 11 6.65 7.72 10.82
CA GLN A 11 7.14 9.07 10.56
C GLN A 11 8.61 9.04 10.13
N ASP A 12 8.91 9.66 9.00
CA ASP A 12 10.27 9.96 8.56
C ASP A 12 10.44 11.48 8.44
N GLU A 13 11.19 12.05 9.38
CA GLU A 13 11.52 13.48 9.44
C GLU A 13 12.98 13.69 9.02
N SER A 14 13.17 14.33 7.87
CA SER A 14 14.49 14.76 7.42
C SER A 14 14.60 16.28 7.50
N SER A 15 15.47 16.77 8.39
CA SER A 15 15.72 18.21 8.55
C SER A 15 17.17 18.55 8.19
N GLN A 16 17.37 19.01 6.96
CA GLN A 16 18.52 19.85 6.63
C GLN A 16 18.04 21.31 6.48
N GLY A 17 17.92 22.02 7.60
CA GLY A 17 18.15 23.47 7.65
C GLY A 17 17.09 24.46 7.14
N MET A 18 15.83 24.09 6.86
CA MET A 18 14.77 25.08 6.59
C MET A 18 13.49 24.80 7.39
N GLN A 19 12.95 25.85 8.04
CA GLN A 19 11.63 25.82 8.66
C GLN A 19 10.54 25.77 7.57
N HIS A 20 9.63 24.80 7.70
CA HIS A 20 8.43 24.74 6.86
C HIS A 20 7.45 25.84 7.31
N ILE A 21 7.08 26.72 6.38
CA ILE A 21 6.11 27.80 6.60
C ILE A 21 4.70 27.27 6.26
N ALA A 22 3.78 27.37 7.22
CA ALA A 22 2.33 27.26 7.08
C ALA A 22 1.77 25.91 6.61
N LEU A 23 1.82 24.90 7.48
CA LEU A 23 0.98 23.71 7.36
C LEU A 23 0.25 23.50 8.71
N GLU A 24 -1.06 23.29 8.68
CA GLU A 24 -1.85 22.96 9.88
C GLU A 24 -1.29 21.67 10.49
N GLU A 25 -0.83 21.75 11.74
CA GLU A 25 -0.33 20.60 12.48
C GLU A 25 -1.51 19.70 12.89
N VAL A 26 -1.57 18.51 12.30
CA VAL A 26 -2.43 17.43 12.82
C VAL A 26 -1.52 16.44 13.54
N ALA A 27 -1.83 16.13 14.79
CA ALA A 27 -1.12 15.11 15.54
C ALA A 27 -1.30 13.75 14.84
N ILE A 28 -0.20 13.20 14.35
CA ILE A 28 -0.15 11.86 13.76
C ILE A 28 0.42 10.91 14.80
N GLU A 29 -0.30 9.82 15.08
CA GLU A 29 0.16 8.81 16.04
C GLU A 29 1.20 7.91 15.39
N SER A 30 2.40 7.84 15.97
CA SER A 30 3.45 6.93 15.49
C SER A 30 3.09 5.48 15.83
N VAL A 31 3.38 4.55 14.92
CA VAL A 31 3.33 3.12 15.24
C VAL A 31 4.48 2.69 16.17
N PRO A 32 4.27 1.68 17.02
CA PRO A 32 5.35 1.03 17.77
C PRO A 32 6.29 0.24 16.84
N ALA A 33 7.53 0.05 17.29
CA ALA A 33 8.55 -0.75 16.59
C ALA A 33 8.44 -2.25 16.95
N ASP A 34 7.32 -2.87 16.60
CA ASP A 34 6.96 -4.25 17.00
C ASP A 34 6.96 -5.27 15.83
N CYS A 35 7.38 -4.86 14.63
CA CYS A 35 7.30 -5.63 13.38
C CYS A 35 5.88 -6.11 13.01
N LYS A 36 4.83 -5.58 13.62
CA LYS A 36 3.46 -6.10 13.50
C LYS A 36 2.44 -5.01 13.20
N THR A 37 2.52 -3.89 13.90
CA THR A 37 1.59 -2.79 13.75
C THR A 37 1.86 -2.08 12.44
N MET A 38 0.93 -2.22 11.50
CA MET A 38 0.98 -1.56 10.20
C MET A 38 0.60 -0.08 10.31
N GLY A 39 1.33 0.77 9.59
CA GLY A 39 1.04 2.20 9.44
C GLY A 39 1.39 2.70 8.05
N GLU A 40 0.87 3.86 7.69
CA GLU A 40 1.25 4.54 6.43
C GLU A 40 2.59 5.27 6.63
N ILE A 41 3.52 5.14 5.68
CA ILE A 41 4.76 5.92 5.69
C ILE A 41 4.42 7.36 5.34
N MET A 42 4.79 8.29 6.20
CA MET A 42 4.56 9.72 6.00
C MET A 42 5.85 10.49 6.11
N PHE A 43 6.05 11.40 5.16
CA PHE A 43 7.28 12.17 5.04
C PHE A 43 7.07 13.63 5.38
N ARG A 44 8.06 14.21 6.04
CA ARG A 44 8.17 15.66 6.23
C ARG A 44 9.63 16.06 6.14
N GLY A 45 9.95 16.96 5.22
CA GLY A 45 11.32 17.42 5.01
C GLY A 45 11.49 18.23 3.76
N ASN A 46 12.70 18.78 3.59
CA ASN A 46 13.06 19.67 2.49
C ASN A 46 13.20 18.94 1.13
N THR A 47 13.31 17.63 1.13
CA THR A 47 13.39 16.78 -0.07
C THR A 47 12.02 16.39 -0.63
N VAL A 48 10.94 16.68 0.09
CA VAL A 48 9.58 16.35 -0.34
C VAL A 48 9.13 17.28 -1.46
N THR A 49 8.50 16.72 -2.50
CA THR A 49 7.92 17.47 -3.64
C THR A 49 6.96 18.58 -3.19
N SER A 50 6.76 19.62 -4.00
CA SER A 50 5.76 20.66 -3.74
C SER A 50 4.33 20.24 -4.11
N GLY A 51 4.14 19.09 -4.75
CA GLY A 51 2.82 18.59 -5.15
C GLY A 51 2.81 17.85 -6.49
N TYR A 52 1.61 17.56 -6.97
CA TYR A 52 1.37 16.96 -8.28
C TYR A 52 1.12 18.04 -9.34
N LEU A 53 1.77 17.89 -10.49
CA LEU A 53 1.68 18.86 -11.57
C LEU A 53 0.24 18.96 -12.10
N LYS A 54 -0.35 20.16 -11.99
CA LYS A 54 -1.72 20.49 -12.43
C LYS A 54 -2.84 19.69 -11.75
N ASP A 55 -2.56 19.05 -10.62
CA ASP A 55 -3.56 18.32 -9.84
C ASP A 55 -3.59 18.86 -8.41
N PHE A 56 -4.37 19.93 -8.24
CA PHE A 56 -4.49 20.62 -6.95
C PHE A 56 -5.21 19.76 -5.90
N GLU A 57 -6.22 19.00 -6.31
CA GLU A 57 -6.98 18.15 -5.38
C GLU A 57 -6.14 16.98 -4.88
N ALA A 58 -5.41 16.28 -5.76
CA ALA A 58 -4.50 15.22 -5.33
C ALA A 58 -3.37 15.78 -4.45
N THR A 59 -2.89 16.99 -4.74
CA THR A 59 -1.88 17.67 -3.90
C THR A 59 -2.45 17.94 -2.51
N LYS A 60 -3.63 18.54 -2.43
CA LYS A 60 -4.29 18.83 -1.15
C LYS A 60 -4.54 17.56 -0.33
N GLU A 61 -4.96 16.47 -0.99
CA GLU A 61 -5.19 15.18 -0.33
C GLU A 61 -3.88 14.58 0.20
N ALA A 62 -2.82 14.60 -0.61
CA ALA A 62 -1.53 14.01 -0.26
C ALA A 62 -0.77 14.78 0.83
N PHE A 63 -1.03 16.08 1.00
CA PHE A 63 -0.38 16.94 2.01
C PHE A 63 -1.30 17.27 3.20
N CYS A 64 -2.41 16.56 3.39
CA CYS A 64 -3.35 16.82 4.50
C CYS A 64 -2.64 16.71 5.85
N GLY A 65 -2.78 17.74 6.69
CA GLY A 65 -2.18 17.77 8.04
C GLY A 65 -0.67 18.04 8.06
N GLY A 66 -0.10 18.57 6.97
CA GLY A 66 1.30 18.99 6.91
C GLY A 66 2.32 17.89 6.67
N TRP A 67 1.86 16.68 6.38
CA TRP A 67 2.67 15.52 6.06
C TRP A 67 2.37 15.05 4.65
N PHE A 68 3.42 14.63 3.92
CA PHE A 68 3.24 13.96 2.65
C PHE A 68 2.91 12.49 2.86
N ARG A 69 1.73 12.10 2.38
CA ARG A 69 1.16 10.76 2.45
C ARG A 69 1.62 9.93 1.26
N SER A 70 2.57 9.03 1.49
CA SER A 70 3.15 8.17 0.46
C SER A 70 2.16 7.13 -0.09
N ARG A 71 1.15 6.78 0.72
CA ARG A 71 0.22 5.66 0.53
C ARG A 71 0.86 4.27 0.64
N ASP A 72 2.14 4.18 0.99
CA ASP A 72 2.85 2.93 1.27
C ASP A 72 2.59 2.52 2.71
N LEU A 73 2.20 1.26 2.91
CA LEU A 73 1.95 0.67 4.22
C LEU A 73 3.16 -0.16 4.63
N ALA A 74 3.61 0.01 5.87
CA ALA A 74 4.80 -0.65 6.37
C ALA A 74 4.67 -1.01 7.85
N VAL A 75 5.61 -1.83 8.32
CA VAL A 75 5.89 -2.09 9.74
C VAL A 75 7.25 -1.54 10.11
N LYS A 76 7.42 -1.18 11.39
CA LYS A 76 8.70 -0.72 11.94
C LYS A 76 9.34 -1.82 12.78
N HIS A 77 10.59 -2.13 12.48
CA HIS A 77 11.41 -3.08 13.21
C HIS A 77 12.06 -2.43 14.45
N PRO A 78 12.38 -3.20 15.51
CA PRO A 78 13.01 -2.70 16.73
C PRO A 78 14.33 -1.94 16.53
N ASP A 79 15.06 -2.24 15.46
CA ASP A 79 16.30 -1.57 15.06
C ASP A 79 16.07 -0.26 14.28
N GLY A 80 14.81 0.09 14.02
CA GLY A 80 14.39 1.26 13.27
C GLY A 80 14.21 1.03 11.77
N TYR A 81 14.49 -0.18 11.26
CA TYR A 81 14.26 -0.51 9.85
C TYR A 81 12.76 -0.50 9.53
N MET A 82 12.41 -0.01 8.34
CA MET A 82 11.03 0.00 7.85
C MET A 82 10.89 -1.03 6.75
N GLU A 83 9.90 -1.90 6.88
CA GLU A 83 9.59 -2.91 5.86
C GLU A 83 8.24 -2.58 5.23
N VAL A 84 8.27 -2.20 3.96
CA VAL A 84 7.07 -1.96 3.15
C VAL A 84 6.35 -3.28 2.92
N LYS A 85 5.06 -3.30 3.21
CA LYS A 85 4.19 -4.48 3.14
C LYS A 85 3.17 -4.38 2.02
N ASP A 86 2.65 -3.17 1.76
CA ASP A 86 1.56 -3.00 0.79
C ASP A 86 1.44 -1.52 0.35
N ARG A 87 0.51 -1.23 -0.55
CA ARG A 87 0.01 0.13 -0.81
C ARG A 87 -1.46 0.21 -0.43
N SER A 88 -1.81 1.26 0.30
CA SER A 88 -3.22 1.57 0.61
C SER A 88 -4.09 1.77 -0.64
N LYS A 89 -3.44 2.06 -1.78
CA LYS A 89 -3.93 2.03 -3.16
C LYS A 89 -4.60 0.74 -3.60
N ASP A 90 -3.90 -0.34 -3.25
CA ASP A 90 -3.92 -1.60 -3.99
C ASP A 90 -4.55 -2.71 -3.13
N ILE A 91 -5.12 -2.35 -1.97
CA ILE A 91 -5.93 -3.25 -1.13
C ILE A 91 -7.29 -3.48 -1.80
N ILE A 92 -7.65 -4.75 -1.96
CA ILE A 92 -8.95 -5.18 -2.46
C ILE A 92 -9.88 -5.41 -1.26
N ILE A 93 -11.05 -4.77 -1.25
CA ILE A 93 -12.05 -4.95 -0.18
C ILE A 93 -13.12 -5.93 -0.68
N SER A 94 -13.03 -7.18 -0.23
CA SER A 94 -13.93 -8.27 -0.62
C SER A 94 -14.78 -8.70 0.56
N GLY A 95 -16.08 -8.41 0.54
CA GLY A 95 -16.98 -8.82 1.62
C GLY A 95 -16.74 -8.17 2.98
N GLY A 96 -16.01 -7.05 3.01
CA GLY A 96 -15.58 -6.38 4.25
C GLY A 96 -14.19 -6.79 4.74
N GLU A 97 -13.55 -7.76 4.07
CA GLU A 97 -12.18 -8.18 4.36
C GLU A 97 -11.19 -7.46 3.44
N ASN A 98 -10.03 -7.07 3.99
CA ASN A 98 -8.94 -6.47 3.23
C ASN A 98 -8.01 -7.55 2.70
N ILE A 99 -7.84 -7.62 1.38
CA ILE A 99 -6.96 -8.55 0.70
C ILE A 99 -5.78 -7.77 0.09
N SER A 100 -4.58 -8.16 0.48
CA SER A 100 -3.34 -7.63 -0.10
C SER A 100 -3.10 -8.21 -1.49
N THR A 101 -2.92 -7.35 -2.49
CA THR A 101 -2.55 -7.78 -3.85
C THR A 101 -1.17 -8.42 -3.87
N VAL A 102 -0.20 -7.80 -3.20
CA VAL A 102 1.19 -8.27 -3.10
C VAL A 102 1.29 -9.65 -2.46
N GLU A 103 0.50 -9.93 -1.43
CA GLU A 103 0.49 -11.24 -0.79
C GLU A 103 0.02 -12.33 -1.77
N VAL A 104 -1.09 -12.09 -2.47
CA VAL A 104 -1.63 -13.03 -3.46
C VAL A 104 -0.67 -13.21 -4.63
N GLU A 105 -0.06 -12.13 -5.12
CA GLU A 105 0.98 -12.16 -6.16
C GLU A 105 2.18 -13.01 -5.73
N THR A 106 2.63 -12.84 -4.50
CA THR A 106 3.76 -13.59 -3.92
C THR A 106 3.46 -15.08 -3.88
N VAL A 107 2.23 -15.47 -3.52
CA VAL A 107 1.80 -16.88 -3.61
C VAL A 107 1.82 -17.32 -5.06
N LEU A 108 1.14 -16.63 -5.97
CA LEU A 108 0.97 -17.07 -7.35
C LEU A 108 2.27 -17.14 -8.15
N VAL A 109 3.21 -16.21 -7.94
CA VAL A 109 4.51 -16.22 -8.63
C VAL A 109 5.39 -17.40 -8.23
N SER A 110 5.12 -18.02 -7.07
CA SER A 110 5.81 -19.24 -6.64
C SER A 110 5.39 -20.49 -7.42
N HIS A 111 4.27 -20.43 -8.15
CA HIS A 111 3.83 -21.51 -9.01
C HIS A 111 4.82 -21.72 -10.18
N MET A 112 5.23 -22.97 -10.43
CA MET A 112 6.28 -23.28 -11.39
C MET A 112 5.99 -22.76 -12.81
N ALA A 113 4.71 -22.76 -13.22
CA ALA A 113 4.29 -22.29 -14.55
C ALA A 113 4.21 -20.77 -14.71
N VAL A 114 4.15 -19.99 -13.62
CA VAL A 114 3.93 -18.54 -13.67
C VAL A 114 5.27 -17.83 -13.91
N LEU A 115 5.27 -16.89 -14.86
CA LEU A 115 6.39 -16.00 -15.16
C LEU A 115 6.20 -14.64 -14.50
N GLU A 116 5.03 -14.03 -14.70
CA GLU A 116 4.62 -12.74 -14.14
C GLU A 116 3.15 -12.84 -13.71
N VAL A 117 2.78 -12.13 -12.65
CA VAL A 117 1.40 -12.04 -12.13
C VAL A 117 1.11 -10.61 -11.71
N GLU A 118 -0.11 -10.17 -11.98
CA GLU A 118 -0.65 -8.90 -11.50
C GLU A 118 -2.08 -9.16 -10.98
N ILE A 119 -2.39 -8.68 -9.78
CA ILE A 119 -3.72 -8.82 -9.17
C ILE A 119 -4.42 -7.47 -9.16
N VAL A 120 -5.66 -7.44 -9.67
CA VAL A 120 -6.50 -6.24 -9.66
C VAL A 120 -7.85 -6.50 -9.00
N ALA A 121 -8.45 -5.45 -8.45
CA ALA A 121 -9.82 -5.48 -7.97
C ALA A 121 -10.81 -5.59 -9.14
N ARG A 122 -11.57 -6.69 -9.19
CA ARG A 122 -12.70 -6.85 -10.11
C ARG A 122 -14.02 -6.58 -9.37
N PRO A 123 -14.90 -5.70 -9.86
CA PRO A 123 -16.22 -5.50 -9.28
C PRO A 123 -17.01 -6.82 -9.18
N ASP A 124 -17.70 -7.03 -8.08
CA ASP A 124 -18.50 -8.23 -7.80
C ASP A 124 -19.83 -7.86 -7.14
N ASN A 125 -20.92 -8.50 -7.58
CA ASN A 125 -22.27 -8.17 -7.12
C ASN A 125 -22.56 -8.61 -5.68
N HIS A 126 -21.82 -9.59 -5.16
CA HIS A 126 -22.02 -10.13 -3.82
C HIS A 126 -21.00 -9.57 -2.83
N TRP A 127 -19.73 -9.50 -3.26
CA TRP A 127 -18.61 -9.13 -2.40
C TRP A 127 -18.16 -7.68 -2.56
N GLY A 128 -18.74 -6.92 -3.49
CA GLY A 128 -18.30 -5.59 -3.87
C GLY A 128 -17.10 -5.63 -4.80
N GLN A 129 -16.00 -6.26 -4.35
CA GLN A 129 -14.81 -6.54 -5.16
C GLN A 129 -14.33 -7.98 -4.94
N THR A 130 -13.66 -8.56 -5.94
CA THR A 130 -12.96 -9.85 -5.86
C THR A 130 -11.58 -9.72 -6.52
N PRO A 131 -10.54 -10.41 -6.03
CA PRO A 131 -9.25 -10.48 -6.72
C PRO A 131 -9.37 -11.11 -8.10
N CYS A 132 -8.72 -10.51 -9.09
CA CYS A 132 -8.61 -11.05 -10.43
C CYS A 132 -7.14 -11.07 -10.84
N ALA A 133 -6.62 -12.27 -11.13
CA ALA A 133 -5.25 -12.48 -11.56
C ALA A 133 -5.12 -12.37 -13.08
N PHE A 134 -4.15 -11.60 -13.54
CA PHE A 134 -3.62 -11.67 -14.89
C PHE A 134 -2.25 -12.35 -14.84
N LEU A 135 -2.09 -13.42 -15.62
CA LEU A 135 -0.92 -14.27 -15.55
C LEU A 135 -0.23 -14.32 -16.92
N LYS A 136 1.09 -14.26 -16.89
CA LYS A 136 1.95 -14.65 -17.99
C LYS A 136 2.57 -15.98 -17.64
N LEU A 137 2.33 -17.00 -18.47
CA LEU A 137 2.93 -18.32 -18.28
C LEU A 137 4.32 -18.36 -18.90
N LYS A 138 5.19 -19.21 -18.36
CA LYS A 138 6.45 -19.60 -19.00
C LYS A 138 6.14 -20.43 -20.25
N GLU A 139 6.94 -20.29 -21.30
CA GLU A 139 6.66 -20.84 -22.65
C GLU A 139 6.39 -22.35 -22.72
N VAL A 140 6.91 -23.13 -21.75
CA VAL A 140 6.82 -24.59 -21.73
C VAL A 140 5.61 -25.13 -20.96
N PHE A 141 4.82 -24.26 -20.34
CA PHE A 141 3.66 -24.66 -19.55
C PHE A 141 2.36 -24.25 -20.21
N ASP A 142 1.36 -25.12 -20.09
CA ASP A 142 -0.03 -24.85 -20.41
C ASP A 142 -0.85 -25.27 -19.19
N VAL A 143 -1.35 -24.28 -18.45
CA VAL A 143 -2.03 -24.47 -17.17
C VAL A 143 -3.33 -23.70 -17.21
N ASP A 144 -4.42 -24.33 -16.77
CA ASP A 144 -5.72 -23.69 -16.73
C ASP A 144 -5.92 -22.82 -15.47
N ALA A 145 -6.94 -21.98 -15.49
CA ALA A 145 -7.23 -21.10 -14.36
C ALA A 145 -7.63 -21.86 -13.08
N GLN A 146 -8.23 -23.06 -13.18
CA GLN A 146 -8.67 -23.81 -12.01
C GLN A 146 -7.49 -24.40 -11.24
N GLU A 147 -6.45 -24.84 -11.93
CA GLU A 147 -5.20 -25.29 -11.31
C GLU A 147 -4.55 -24.16 -10.51
N ILE A 148 -4.47 -22.95 -11.08
CA ILE A 148 -3.90 -21.79 -10.39
C ILE A 148 -4.74 -21.40 -9.16
N ILE A 149 -6.07 -21.37 -9.31
CA ILE A 149 -6.99 -21.09 -8.19
C ILE A 149 -6.87 -22.14 -7.09
N LYS A 150 -6.66 -23.41 -7.45
CA LYS A 150 -6.44 -24.47 -6.47
C LYS A 150 -5.11 -24.27 -5.76
N PHE A 151 -4.05 -23.99 -6.51
CA PHE A 151 -2.73 -23.73 -5.94
C PHE A 151 -2.75 -22.62 -4.89
N SER A 152 -3.46 -21.52 -5.15
CA SER A 152 -3.60 -20.40 -4.22
C SER A 152 -4.47 -20.68 -2.98
N ARG A 153 -5.19 -21.81 -2.94
CA ARG A 153 -5.92 -22.24 -1.74
C ARG A 153 -5.07 -23.15 -0.85
N ASP A 154 -4.11 -23.84 -1.45
CA ASP A 154 -3.28 -24.85 -0.80
C ASP A 154 -1.99 -24.23 -0.19
N HIS A 155 -1.69 -22.96 -0.49
CA HIS A 155 -0.50 -22.20 -0.05
C HIS A 155 -0.92 -20.81 0.43
#